data_AF-A0A937AVZ5-F1
#
_entry.id   AF-A0A937AVZ5-F1
#
_cell.length_a   1.000
_cell.length_b   1.000
_cell.length_c   1.000
_cell.angle_alpha   90.00
_cell.angle_beta   90.00
_cell.angle_gamma   90.00
#
_symmetry.space_group_name_H-M   'P 1'
#
loop_
_entity.id
_entity.type
_entity.pdbx_description
1 polymer ?
#
loop_
_entity_poly.entity_id
_entity_poly.type
_entity_poly.pdbx_seq_one_letter_code
_entity_poly.pdbx_strand_id
1 'polypeptide(L)' 'MALLPILTAPDPRLKKKSLPVETVDDGVRRLMDDMLETMYAAPGIGLAAPQVGVLKRVIVLDIDREDTKTGPLFMANPE' A
#
# COMPACT_ATOMS: atom_id res chain seq x y z
N MET A 1 -2.39 -12.51 -4.07
CA MET A 1 -3.73 -11.94 -3.93
C MET A 1 -4.36 -12.51 -2.68
N ALA A 2 -4.25 -11.73 -1.61
CA ALA A 2 -4.72 -11.98 -0.27
C ALA A 2 -5.12 -10.65 0.37
N LEU A 3 -6.26 -10.62 1.07
CA LEU A 3 -6.70 -9.46 1.82
C LEU A 3 -5.89 -9.32 3.11
N LEU A 4 -5.20 -8.19 3.26
CA LEU A 4 -4.38 -7.87 4.42
C LEU A 4 -5.22 -7.14 5.48
N PRO A 5 -5.09 -7.48 6.78
CA PRO A 5 -5.78 -6.75 7.84
C PRO A 5 -5.32 -5.29 7.91
N ILE A 6 -6.27 -4.36 7.78
CA ILE A 6 -5.99 -2.92 7.93
C ILE A 6 -5.97 -2.56 9.41
N LEU A 7 -4.86 -1.99 9.87
CA LEU A 7 -4.69 -1.45 11.20
C LEU A 7 -5.43 -0.11 11.33
N THR A 8 -6.17 0.05 12.41
CA THR A 8 -6.88 1.29 12.75
C THR A 8 -6.18 2.02 13.89
N ALA A 9 -6.26 3.35 13.90
CA ALA A 9 -5.81 4.14 15.04
C ALA A 9 -6.54 3.68 16.32
N PRO A 10 -5.88 3.66 17.48
CA PRO A 10 -4.54 4.20 17.77
C PRO A 10 -3.39 3.16 17.73
N ASP A 11 -3.42 2.13 16.87
CA ASP A 11 -2.38 1.09 16.82
C ASP A 11 -0.95 1.70 16.75
N PRO A 12 -0.05 1.37 17.71
CA PRO A 12 1.28 1.99 17.81
C PRO A 12 2.18 1.67 16.62
N ARG A 13 1.90 0.60 15.86
CA ARG A 13 2.65 0.25 14.64
C ARG A 13 2.51 1.33 13.56
N LEU A 14 1.37 2.03 13.51
CA LEU A 14 1.14 3.14 12.58
C LEU A 14 2.06 4.34 12.83
N LYS A 15 2.70 4.42 14.01
CA LYS A 15 3.66 5.48 14.36
C LYS A 15 5.12 5.07 14.17
N LYS A 16 5.38 3.81 13.78
CA LYS A 16 6.75 3.32 13.55
C LYS A 16 7.28 3.83 12.21
N LYS A 17 8.57 4.13 12.15
CA LYS A 17 9.23 4.58 10.93
C LYS A 17 9.37 3.42 9.93
N SER A 18 8.86 3.59 8.72
CA SER A 18 9.06 2.65 7.62
C SER A 18 10.49 2.71 7.08
N LEU A 19 11.05 1.54 6.80
CA LEU A 19 12.39 1.37 6.23
C LEU A 19 12.36 1.48 4.71
N PRO A 20 13.43 2.01 4.09
CA PRO A 20 13.53 2.02 2.63
C PRO A 20 13.54 0.61 2.06
N VAL A 21 13.02 0.47 0.85
CA VAL A 21 13.10 -0.75 0.05
C VAL A 21 14.39 -0.73 -0.75
N GLU A 22 15.30 -1.67 -0.52
CA GLU A 22 16.58 -1.74 -1.23
C GLU A 22 16.41 -2.23 -2.68
N THR A 23 15.51 -3.18 -2.91
CA THR A 23 15.23 -3.75 -4.24
C THR A 23 13.75 -4.11 -4.34
N VAL A 24 13.14 -3.79 -5.49
CA VAL A 24 11.77 -4.19 -5.79
C VAL A 24 11.79 -5.61 -6.37
N ASP A 25 11.92 -6.57 -5.45
CA ASP A 25 11.85 -7.99 -5.76
C ASP A 25 10.39 -8.48 -5.90
N ASP A 26 10.22 -9.77 -6.19
CA ASP A 26 8.89 -10.38 -6.33
C ASP A 26 8.09 -10.36 -5.03
N GLY A 27 8.75 -10.30 -3.87
CA GLY A 27 8.09 -10.13 -2.58
C GLY A 27 7.49 -8.74 -2.41
N VAL A 28 8.19 -7.70 -2.87
CA VAL A 28 7.69 -6.32 -2.88
C VAL A 28 6.54 -6.16 -3.89
N ARG A 29 6.66 -6.74 -5.08
CA ARG A 29 5.58 -6.72 -6.09
C ARG A 29 4.33 -7.41 -5.55
N ARG A 30 4.47 -8.59 -4.94
CA ARG A 30 3.36 -9.31 -4.33
C ARG A 30 2.71 -8.52 -3.18
N LEU A 31 3.52 -7.85 -2.35
CA LEU A 31 3.00 -6.96 -1.31
C LEU A 31 2.16 -5.83 -1.91
N MET A 32 2.64 -5.21 -2.99
CA MET A 32 1.92 -4.16 -3.71
C MET A 32 0.59 -4.67 -4.28
N ASP A 33 0.57 -5.85 -4.88
CA ASP A 33 -0.65 -6.49 -5.40
C ASP A 33 -1.67 -6.78 -4.27
N ASP A 34 -1.22 -7.38 -3.17
CA ASP A 34 -2.06 -7.69 -2.01
C ASP A 34 -2.58 -6.40 -1.35
N MET A 35 -1.77 -5.34 -1.31
CA MET A 35 -2.18 -4.01 -0.83
C MET A 35 -3.23 -3.37 -1.74
N LEU A 36 -3.09 -3.45 -3.06
CA LEU A 36 -4.05 -2.88 -4.00
C LEU A 36 -5.41 -3.59 -3.89
N GLU A 37 -5.40 -4.92 -3.82
CA GLU A 37 -6.60 -5.72 -3.61
C GLU A 37 -7.29 -5.37 -2.27
N THR A 38 -6.50 -5.24 -1.21
CA THR A 38 -6.99 -4.82 0.12
C THR A 38 -7.62 -3.42 0.07
N MET A 39 -7.01 -2.49 -0.67
CA MET A 39 -7.50 -1.13 -0.83
C MET A 39 -8.88 -1.10 -1.52
N TYR A 40 -9.04 -1.85 -2.61
CA TYR A 40 -10.34 -1.95 -3.31
C TYR A 40 -11.43 -2.62 -2.46
N ALA A 41 -11.06 -3.61 -1.64
CA ALA A 41 -12.00 -4.26 -0.72
C ALA A 41 -12.42 -3.34 0.45
N ALA A 42 -11.57 -2.39 0.83
CA ALA A 42 -11.82 -1.41 1.91
C ALA A 42 -12.31 -0.04 1.41
N PRO A 43 -13.02 -0.01 0.27
CA PRO A 43 -13.20 1.13 -0.67
C PRO A 43 -12.28 2.35 -0.49
N GLY A 44 -10.97 2.14 -0.47
CA GLY A 44 -9.97 3.21 -0.35
C GLY A 44 -9.43 3.70 -1.69
N ILE A 45 -8.84 4.91 -1.71
CA ILE A 45 -8.12 5.47 -2.87
C ILE A 45 -6.59 5.28 -2.76
N GLY A 46 -6.10 4.88 -1.59
CA GLY A 46 -4.68 4.68 -1.33
C GLY A 46 -4.45 3.87 -0.06
N LEU A 47 -3.38 3.09 -0.06
CA LEU A 47 -2.97 2.26 1.07
C LEU A 47 -1.44 2.24 1.19
N ALA A 48 -0.94 2.52 2.40
CA ALA A 48 0.48 2.46 2.73
C ALA A 48 0.80 1.16 3.48
N ALA A 49 1.97 0.58 3.24
CA ALA A 49 2.41 -0.66 3.87
C ALA A 49 2.30 -0.70 5.41
N PRO A 50 2.57 0.38 6.19
CA PRO A 50 2.37 0.33 7.64
C PRO A 50 0.91 0.10 8.06
N GLN A 51 -0.06 0.47 7.23
CA GLN A 51 -1.48 0.20 7.50
C GLN A 51 -1.83 -1.28 7.46
N VAL A 52 -1.01 -2.11 6.82
CA VAL A 52 -1.12 -3.57 6.81
C VAL A 52 -0.04 -4.24 7.68
N GLY A 53 0.59 -3.46 8.57
CA GLY A 53 1.59 -3.95 9.52
C GLY A 53 2.99 -4.15 8.94
N VAL A 54 3.26 -3.70 7.70
CA VAL A 54 4.56 -3.85 7.04
C VAL A 54 5.33 -2.52 7.04
N LEU A 55 6.45 -2.47 7.75
CA LEU A 55 7.26 -1.25 7.90
C LEU A 55 8.23 -1.01 6.71
N LYS A 56 7.68 -0.98 5.49
CA LYS A 56 8.40 -0.63 4.26
C LYS A 56 7.88 0.68 3.67
N ARG A 57 8.73 1.44 2.98
CA ARG A 57 8.34 2.64 2.23
C ARG A 57 7.66 2.23 0.91
N VAL A 58 6.45 1.70 1.02
CA VAL A 58 5.63 1.27 -0.12
C VAL A 58 4.24 1.88 0.01
N ILE A 59 3.75 2.43 -1.10
CA ILE A 59 2.42 3.02 -1.22
C ILE A 59 1.79 2.53 -2.52
N VAL A 60 0.52 2.17 -2.46
CA VAL A 60 -0.33 1.98 -3.64
C VAL A 60 -1.46 2.99 -3.62
N LEU A 61 -1.85 3.47 -4.79
CA LEU A 61 -2.99 4.37 -4.93
C LEU A 61 -3.67 4.16 -6.27
N ASP A 62 -4.97 4.41 -6.29
CA ASP A 62 -5.77 4.49 -7.50
C ASP A 62 -6.72 5.67 -7.36
N ILE A 63 -6.54 6.65 -8.24
CA ILE A 63 -7.29 7.91 -8.25
C ILE A 63 -8.13 8.05 -9.52
N ASP A 64 -8.32 6.95 -10.26
CA ASP A 64 -9.14 6.95 -11.45
C ASP A 64 -10.57 7.40 -11.12
N ARG A 65 -11.11 8.19 -12.04
CA ARG A 65 -12.49 8.70 -12.04
C ARG A 65 -13.10 8.35 -13.39
N GLU A 66 -14.40 8.55 -13.56
CA GLU A 66 -15.11 8.21 -14.80
C GLU A 66 -14.41 8.74 -16.08
N ASP A 67 -13.83 9.94 -16.00
CA ASP A 67 -13.17 10.61 -17.13
C ASP A 67 -11.63 10.50 -17.13
N THR A 68 -11.03 9.89 -16.10
CA THR A 68 -9.56 9.78 -15.97
C THR A 68 -9.15 8.35 -15.69
N LYS A 69 -8.44 7.75 -16.64
CA LYS A 69 -7.82 6.42 -16.52
C LYS A 69 -6.31 6.51 -16.53
N THR A 70 -5.75 6.77 -15.37
CA THR A 70 -4.32 6.70 -15.07
C THR A 70 -3.88 5.30 -14.63
N GLY A 71 -4.81 4.48 -14.15
CA GLY A 71 -4.52 3.19 -13.56
C GLY A 71 -3.86 3.29 -12.17
N PRO A 72 -3.69 2.15 -11.48
CA PRO A 72 -3.08 2.14 -10.16
C PRO A 72 -1.60 2.53 -10.23
N LEU A 73 -1.16 3.39 -9.30
CA LEU A 73 0.25 3.69 -9.10
C LEU A 73 0.83 2.85 -7.97
N PHE A 74 2.02 2.31 -8.23
CA PHE A 74 2.80 1.52 -7.28
C PHE A 74 4.11 2.25 -7.01
N MET A 75 4.36 2.62 -5.77
CA MET A 75 5.51 3.42 -5.40
C MET A 75 6.35 2.73 -4.31
N ALA A 76 7.66 2.67 -4.54
CA ALA A 76 8.65 2.28 -3.55
C ALA A 76 9.62 3.43 -3.33
N ASN A 77 9.86 3.80 -2.06
CA ASN A 77 10.67 4.95 -1.65
C ASN A 77 10.29 6.29 -2.32
N PRO A 78 9.01 6.70 -2.34
CA PRO A 78 8.65 8.04 -2.84
C PRO A 78 9.31 9.15 -2.00
N GLU A 79 9.58 10.29 -2.64
CA GLU A 79 10.17 11.52 -2.06
C GLU A 79 9.25 12.74 -2.29
#